data_AF-A0A2T1EJX1-F1
#
_entry.id   AF-A0A2T1EJX1-F1
#
_cell.length_a   1.000
_cell.length_b   1.000
_cell.length_c   1.000
_cell.angle_alpha   90.00
_cell.angle_beta   90.00
_cell.angle_gamma   90.00
#
_symmetry.space_group_name_H-M   'P 1'
#
loop_
_entity.id
_entity.type
_entity.pdbx_description
1 polymer ?
#
loop_
_entity_poly.entity_id
_entity_poly.type
_entity_poly.pdbx_seq_one_letter_code
_entity_poly.pdbx_strand_id
1 'polypeptide(L)'
;MEERESLTVRLPAGLLTQAKLYKAQNESLNDLAIAALTREVSRRKGLSAHSRIIDRREKIKQKTGTQPSSVDLIRQLRVGE
;
A
#
# COMPACT_ATOMS: atom_id res chain seq x y z
N MET A 1 6.79 16.23 -22.20
CA MET A 1 6.75 17.14 -21.04
C MET A 1 5.49 16.79 -20.27
N GLU A 2 5.59 16.44 -18.99
CA GLU A 2 4.41 16.23 -18.15
C GLU A 2 3.63 17.54 -18.04
N GLU A 3 2.32 17.46 -18.23
CA GLU A 3 1.40 18.59 -18.06
C GLU A 3 1.36 18.93 -16.56
N ARG A 4 1.70 20.18 -16.22
CA ARG A 4 1.78 20.64 -14.83
C ARG A 4 0.58 21.49 -14.49
N GLU A 5 -0.24 21.02 -13.58
CA GLU A 5 -1.31 21.80 -12.96
C GLU A 5 -0.82 22.42 -11.64
N SER A 6 -1.33 23.60 -11.31
CA SER A 6 -1.00 24.29 -10.06
C SER A 6 -2.18 24.24 -9.09
N LEU A 7 -1.87 23.97 -7.81
CA LEU A 7 -2.85 23.92 -6.73
C LEU A 7 -2.36 24.82 -5.59
N THR A 8 -3.26 25.65 -5.05
CA THR A 8 -2.98 26.42 -3.83
C THR A 8 -3.64 25.76 -2.64
N VAL A 9 -2.86 25.43 -1.61
CA VAL A 9 -3.33 24.78 -0.39
C VAL A 9 -2.98 25.64 0.83
N ARG A 10 -3.91 25.76 1.78
CA ARG A 10 -3.65 26.43 3.06
C ARG A 10 -3.07 25.41 4.05
N LEU A 11 -1.89 25.71 4.58
CA LEU A 11 -1.20 24.86 5.55
C LEU A 11 -1.13 25.56 6.92
N PRO A 12 -1.18 24.80 8.03
CA PRO A 12 -0.86 25.35 9.34
C PRO A 12 0.53 25.98 9.35
N ALA A 13 0.65 27.18 9.91
CA ALA A 13 1.91 27.92 9.91
C ALA A 13 3.06 27.13 10.55
N GLY A 14 2.80 26.42 11.65
CA GLY A 14 3.79 25.58 12.32
C GLY A 14 4.35 24.47 11.41
N LEU A 15 3.47 23.82 10.62
CA LEU A 15 3.88 22.79 9.68
C LEU A 15 4.74 23.37 8.55
N LEU A 16 4.39 24.54 8.04
CA LEU A 16 5.15 25.22 7.00
C LEU A 16 6.54 25.66 7.51
N THR A 17 6.64 26.11 8.75
CA THR A 17 7.92 26.41 9.41
C THR A 17 8.78 25.15 9.54
N GLN A 18 8.20 24.04 10.03
CA GLN A 18 8.92 22.77 10.13
C GLN A 18 9.40 22.27 8.76
N ALA A 19 8.55 22.33 7.73
CA ALA A 19 8.94 21.93 6.39
C ALA A 19 10.13 22.74 5.86
N LYS A 20 10.17 24.05 6.13
CA LYS A 20 11.31 24.91 5.77
C LYS A 20 12.58 24.60 6.55
N LEU A 21 12.47 24.15 7.79
CA LEU A 21 13.61 23.79 8.64
C LEU A 21 14.21 22.43 8.27
N TYR A 22 13.38 21.46 7.90
CA TYR A 22 13.80 20.07 7.66
C TYR A 22 13.98 19.71 6.17
N LYS A 23 13.69 20.61 5.23
CA LYS A 23 14.02 20.40 3.81
C LYS A 23 15.53 20.26 3.62
N ALA A 24 15.96 19.51 2.61
CA ALA A 24 17.39 19.47 2.28
C ALA A 24 17.88 20.86 1.80
N GLN A 25 19.18 21.12 1.96
CA GLN A 25 19.75 22.44 1.62
C GLN A 25 19.50 22.82 0.15
N ASN A 26 19.60 21.84 -0.76
CA ASN A 26 19.41 22.04 -2.20
C ASN A 26 17.98 21.73 -2.70
N GLU A 27 17.05 21.44 -1.80
CA GLU A 27 15.67 21.08 -2.15
C GLU A 27 14.75 22.30 -2.04
N SER A 28 13.89 22.52 -3.04
CA SER A 28 12.85 23.54 -2.94
C SER A 28 11.68 23.02 -2.09
N LEU A 29 10.91 23.94 -1.49
CA LEU A 29 9.69 23.56 -0.76
C LEU A 29 8.70 22.79 -1.67
N ASN A 30 8.69 23.12 -2.96
CA ASN A 30 7.87 22.46 -3.95
C ASN A 30 8.32 21.02 -4.20
N ASP A 31 9.62 20.77 -4.31
CA ASP A 31 10.16 19.42 -4.48
C ASP A 31 9.83 18.53 -3.28
N LEU A 32 9.97 19.08 -2.06
CA LEU A 32 9.57 18.40 -0.83
C LEU A 32 8.08 18.05 -0.84
N ALA A 33 7.22 19.00 -1.26
CA ALA A 33 5.79 18.78 -1.32
C ALA A 33 5.41 17.70 -2.35
N ILE A 34 6.03 17.73 -3.54
CA ILE A 34 5.84 16.72 -4.59
C ILE A 34 6.29 15.34 -4.08
N ALA A 35 7.45 15.25 -3.46
CA ALA A 35 7.98 14.00 -2.91
C ALA A 35 7.06 13.43 -1.81
N ALA A 36 6.61 14.27 -0.89
CA ALA A 36 5.68 13.89 0.18
C ALA A 36 4.36 13.37 -0.38
N LEU A 37 3.77 14.09 -1.34
CA LEU A 37 2.52 13.69 -1.99
C LEU A 37 2.67 12.37 -2.77
N THR A 38 3.76 12.22 -3.51
CA THR A 38 4.07 11.01 -4.29
C THR A 38 4.18 9.78 -3.38
N ARG A 39 4.87 9.93 -2.25
CA ARG A 39 5.01 8.88 -1.24
C ARG A 39 3.66 8.49 -0.65
N GLU A 40 2.83 9.47 -0.30
CA GLU A 40 1.51 9.22 0.29
C GLU A 40 0.54 8.56 -0.70
N VAL A 41 0.51 9.00 -1.96
CA VAL A 41 -0.28 8.38 -3.02
C VAL A 41 0.15 6.92 -3.22
N SER A 42 1.45 6.67 -3.32
CA SER A 42 2.00 5.32 -3.47
C SER A 42 1.63 4.42 -2.29
N ARG A 43 1.75 4.93 -1.06
CA ARG A 43 1.34 4.22 0.17
C ARG A 43 -0.14 3.86 0.16
N ARG A 44 -1.03 4.79 -0.18
CA ARG A 44 -2.47 4.54 -0.26
C ARG A 44 -2.84 3.54 -1.35
N LYS A 45 -2.18 3.60 -2.51
CA LYS A 45 -2.34 2.60 -3.58
C LYS A 45 -1.95 1.20 -3.10
N GLY A 46 -0.81 1.08 -2.41
CA GLY A 46 -0.35 -0.18 -1.82
C GLY A 46 -1.34 -0.76 -0.81
N LEU A 47 -1.86 0.06 0.10
CA LEU A 47 -2.89 -0.36 1.06
C LEU A 47 -4.18 -0.81 0.39
N SER A 48 -4.65 -0.06 -0.63
CA SER A 48 -5.83 -0.44 -1.40
C SER A 48 -5.64 -1.78 -2.13
N ALA A 49 -4.47 -1.99 -2.74
CA ALA A 49 -4.14 -3.25 -3.40
C ALA A 49 -4.09 -4.42 -2.40
N HIS A 50 -3.49 -4.21 -1.23
CA HIS A 50 -3.44 -5.20 -0.17
C HIS A 50 -4.85 -5.62 0.30
N SER A 51 -5.74 -4.63 0.55
CA SER A 51 -7.13 -4.90 0.91
C SER A 51 -7.84 -5.74 -0.16
N ARG A 52 -7.69 -5.37 -1.44
CA ARG A 52 -8.28 -6.14 -2.56
C ARG A 52 -7.78 -7.59 -2.61
N ILE A 53 -6.51 -7.83 -2.29
CA ILE A 53 -5.95 -9.19 -2.24
C ILE A 53 -6.60 -9.99 -1.11
N ILE A 54 -6.74 -9.40 0.08
CA ILE A 54 -7.41 -10.05 1.21
C ILE A 54 -8.85 -10.39 0.84
N ASP A 55 -9.61 -9.43 0.32
CA ASP A 55 -11.01 -9.63 -0.07
C ASP A 55 -11.16 -10.73 -1.12
N ARG A 56 -10.24 -10.76 -2.11
CA ARG A 56 -10.22 -11.79 -3.15
C ARG A 56 -9.91 -13.17 -2.57
N ARG A 57 -8.94 -13.26 -1.65
CA ARG A 57 -8.60 -14.53 -0.98
C ARG A 57 -9.77 -15.05 -0.16
N GLU A 58 -10.45 -14.17 0.57
CA GLU A 58 -11.63 -14.55 1.36
C GLU A 58 -12.77 -15.04 0.45
N LYS A 59 -13.05 -14.35 -0.66
CA LYS A 59 -14.03 -14.81 -1.66
C LYS A 59 -13.68 -16.16 -2.26
N ILE A 60 -12.41 -16.41 -2.58
CA ILE A 60 -11.95 -17.71 -3.09
C ILE A 60 -12.10 -18.78 -2.02
N LYS A 61 -11.70 -18.52 -0.78
CA LYS A 61 -11.85 -19.45 0.36
C LYS A 61 -13.30 -19.82 0.61
N GLN A 62 -14.22 -18.85 0.54
CA GLN A 62 -15.65 -19.11 0.67
C GLN A 62 -16.19 -19.94 -0.49
N LYS A 63 -15.73 -19.68 -1.73
CA LYS A 63 -16.21 -20.38 -2.93
C LYS A 63 -15.67 -21.79 -3.08
N THR A 64 -14.38 -21.99 -2.82
CA THR A 64 -13.66 -23.26 -3.05
C THR A 64 -13.59 -24.12 -1.79
N GLY A 65 -13.93 -23.56 -0.63
CA GLY A 65 -13.64 -24.17 0.66
C GLY A 65 -12.14 -24.10 0.98
N THR A 66 -11.78 -24.50 2.19
CA THR A 66 -10.36 -24.73 2.53
C THR A 66 -9.98 -26.08 1.95
N GLN A 67 -8.91 -26.16 1.16
CA GLN A 67 -8.43 -27.45 0.67
C GLN A 67 -8.14 -28.34 1.89
N PRO A 68 -8.79 -29.51 2.02
CA PRO A 68 -8.59 -30.38 3.16
C PRO A 68 -7.13 -30.81 3.23
N SER A 69 -6.63 -31.00 4.44
CA SER A 69 -5.26 -31.44 4.68
C SER A 69 -5.00 -32.76 3.95
N SER A 70 -3.94 -32.82 3.13
CA SER A 70 -3.54 -34.06 2.46
C SER A 70 -3.04 -35.14 3.43
N VAL A 71 -2.88 -34.82 4.71
CA VAL A 71 -2.39 -35.73 5.75
C VAL A 71 -3.28 -36.98 5.87
N ASP A 72 -4.60 -36.82 5.82
CA ASP A 72 -5.52 -37.95 5.95
C ASP A 72 -5.42 -38.90 4.76
N LEU A 73 -5.28 -38.36 3.54
CA LEU A 73 -5.06 -39.14 2.31
C LEU A 73 -3.73 -39.92 2.36
N ILE A 74 -2.65 -39.26 2.79
CA ILE A 74 -1.33 -39.90 2.94
C ILE A 74 -1.39 -41.03 3.98
N ARG A 75 -2.14 -40.84 5.07
CA ARG A 75 -2.34 -41.86 6.10
C ARG A 75 -3.11 -43.07 5.56
N GLN A 76 -4.15 -42.85 4.77
CA GLN A 76 -4.91 -43.92 4.12
C GLN A 76 -4.05 -44.72 3.13
N LEU A 77 -3.23 -44.05 2.33
CA LEU A 77 -2.31 -44.71 1.39
C LEU A 77 -1.23 -45.54 2.10
N ARG A 78 -0.79 -45.14 3.29
CA ARG A 78 0.23 -45.86 4.07
C ARG A 78 -0.30 -47.05 4.86
N VAL A 79 -1.58 -47.04 5.25
CA VAL A 79 -2.22 -48.14 5.99
C VAL A 79 -2.81 -49.20 5.05
N GLY A 80 -2.91 -48.89 3.75
CA GLY A 80 -3.40 -49.78 2.70
C GLY A 80 -2.36 -50.71 2.05
N GLU A 81 -1.12 -50.71 2.55
CA GLU A 81 -0.09 -51.76 2.30
C GLU A 81 0.08 -52.62 3.55
#